data_AF-A0A971YAT3-F1
#
_entry.id   AF-A0A971YAT3-F1
#
_cell.length_a   1.000
_cell.length_b   1.000
_cell.length_c   1.000
_cell.angle_alpha   90.00
_cell.angle_beta   90.00
_cell.angle_gamma   90.00
#
_symmetry.space_group_name_H-M   'P 1'
#
loop_
_entity.id
_entity.type
_entity.pdbx_description
1 polymer ?
#
loop_
_entity_poly.entity_id
_entity_poly.type
_entity_poly.pdbx_seq_one_letter_code
_entity_poly.pdbx_strand_id
1 'polypeptide(L)'
;TGVRFVNRQAGSGTRVLFDYELQRHNLEADDISGYGYDEYTHMAVAVAILSGKADTGLGVRSAANALGLDFVPLAEERYDLLIPEELFDTPMLRTVLDVITSARFRQAVEARGGYSTRETGNLVQG
;
A
#
# COMPACT_ATOMS: atom_id res chain seq x y z
N THR A 1 14.93 19.48 17.17
CA THR A 1 15.09 18.05 16.80
C THR A 1 13.92 17.70 15.92
N GLY A 2 14.16 17.58 14.60
CA GLY A 2 13.10 17.26 13.63
C GLY A 2 12.95 15.75 13.44
N VAL A 3 11.77 15.32 13.00
CA VAL A 3 11.49 13.93 12.60
C VAL A 3 12.12 13.68 11.22
N ARG A 4 12.91 12.61 11.07
CA ARG A 4 13.51 12.21 9.79
C ARG A 4 12.54 11.34 8.99
N PHE A 5 12.25 11.76 7.78
CA PHE A 5 11.35 11.09 6.87
C PHE A 5 12.13 10.23 5.87
N VAL A 6 11.54 9.10 5.45
CA VAL A 6 11.99 8.32 4.30
C VAL A 6 10.86 8.18 3.29
N ASN A 7 11.18 8.47 2.03
CA ASN A 7 10.25 8.42 0.92
C ASN A 7 10.24 7.04 0.23
N ARG A 8 9.17 6.76 -0.51
CA ARG A 8 9.21 5.80 -1.63
C ARG A 8 9.79 6.51 -2.86
N GLN A 9 10.35 5.75 -3.82
CA GLN A 9 10.90 6.36 -5.04
C GLN A 9 9.90 7.30 -5.75
N ALA A 10 10.44 8.35 -6.38
CA ALA A 10 9.68 9.27 -7.23
C ALA A 10 8.76 8.53 -8.23
N GLY A 11 7.54 9.04 -8.39
CA GLY A 11 6.52 8.45 -9.26
C GLY A 11 5.76 7.25 -8.67
N SER A 12 6.15 6.73 -7.51
CA SER A 12 5.31 5.77 -6.78
C SER A 12 4.02 6.43 -6.29
N GLY A 13 2.91 5.69 -6.25
CA GLY A 13 1.63 6.23 -5.76
C GLY A 13 1.73 6.82 -4.35
N THR A 14 2.57 6.23 -3.50
CA THR A 14 2.84 6.73 -2.15
C THR A 14 3.58 8.06 -2.14
N ARG A 15 4.55 8.25 -3.05
CA ARG A 15 5.24 9.54 -3.18
C ARG A 15 4.31 10.62 -3.72
N VAL A 16 3.49 10.27 -4.72
CA VAL A 16 2.45 11.16 -5.24
C VAL A 16 1.47 11.59 -4.14
N LEU A 17 1.02 10.65 -3.30
CA LEU A 17 0.17 10.96 -2.14
C LEU A 17 0.87 11.88 -1.14
N PHE A 18 2.13 11.61 -0.81
CA PHE A 18 2.88 12.44 0.13
C PHE A 18 3.03 13.87 -0.38
N ASP A 19 3.48 14.04 -1.62
CA ASP A 19 3.67 15.36 -2.23
C ASP A 19 2.33 16.12 -2.35
N TYR A 20 1.23 15.41 -2.64
CA TYR A 20 -0.12 15.99 -2.62
C TYR A 20 -0.52 16.48 -1.22
N GLU A 21 -0.26 15.72 -0.16
CA GLU A 21 -0.54 16.16 1.21
C GLU A 21 0.34 17.33 1.64
N LEU A 22 1.62 17.37 1.24
CA LEU A 22 2.48 18.54 1.48
C LEU A 22 1.88 19.81 0.86
N GLN A 23 1.48 19.73 -0.41
CA GLN A 23 0.84 20.86 -1.11
C GLN A 23 -0.46 21.31 -0.43
N ARG A 24 -1.31 20.37 -0.01
CA ARG A 24 -2.56 20.68 0.71
C ARG A 24 -2.32 21.42 2.03
N HIS A 25 -1.18 21.17 2.65
CA HIS A 25 -0.78 21.78 3.91
C HIS A 25 0.14 23.01 3.72
N ASN A 26 0.38 23.45 2.48
CA ASN A 26 1.32 24.54 2.14
C ASN A 26 2.73 24.30 2.68
N LEU A 27 3.19 23.05 2.61
CA LEU A 27 4.55 22.63 2.95
C LEU A 27 5.32 22.34 1.66
N GLU A 28 6.60 22.68 1.68
CA GLU A 28 7.54 22.39 0.60
C GLU A 28 8.41 21.17 0.94
N ALA A 29 9.04 20.60 -0.08
CA ALA A 29 9.99 19.49 0.08
C ALA A 29 11.10 19.80 1.09
N ASP A 30 11.58 21.04 1.10
CA ASP A 30 12.67 21.51 1.96
C ASP A 30 12.25 21.63 3.44
N ASP A 31 10.94 21.65 3.72
CA ASP A 31 10.42 21.60 5.10
C ASP A 31 10.51 20.20 5.70
N ILE A 32 10.73 19.17 4.86
CA ILE A 32 10.76 17.77 5.28
C ILE A 32 12.20 17.27 5.39
N SER A 33 12.64 17.06 6.63
CA SER A 33 13.94 16.44 6.90
C SER A 33 13.98 15.02 6.32
N GLY A 34 14.89 14.78 5.37
CA GLY A 34 15.02 13.48 4.70
C GLY A 34 14.18 13.33 3.42
N TYR A 35 13.57 14.40 2.90
CA TYR A 35 12.77 14.33 1.66
C TYR A 35 13.51 13.68 0.47
N GLY A 36 14.82 13.92 0.35
CA GLY A 36 15.63 13.32 -0.71
C GLY A 36 16.07 11.87 -0.46
N TYR A 37 15.70 11.26 0.68
CA TYR A 37 16.05 9.89 1.00
C TYR A 37 14.92 8.95 0.58
N ASP A 38 15.16 8.20 -0.49
CA ASP A 38 14.18 7.32 -1.11
C ASP A 38 14.52 5.84 -0.89
N GLU A 39 13.49 5.03 -0.71
CA GLU A 39 13.53 3.57 -0.68
C GLU A 39 12.63 2.96 -1.76
N TYR A 40 13.04 1.81 -2.31
CA TYR A 40 12.44 1.22 -3.51
C TYR A 40 11.32 0.20 -3.26
N THR A 41 11.10 -0.18 -1.99
CA THR A 41 9.94 -0.99 -1.60
C THR A 41 9.35 -0.51 -0.28
N HIS A 42 8.09 -0.86 -0.02
CA HIS A 42 7.49 -0.61 1.30
C HIS A 42 8.23 -1.31 2.43
N MET A 43 8.80 -2.49 2.16
CA MET A 43 9.61 -3.21 3.13
C MET A 43 10.91 -2.46 3.42
N ALA A 44 11.54 -1.87 2.41
CA ALA A 44 12.77 -1.10 2.59
C ALA A 44 12.54 0.19 3.41
N VAL A 45 11.41 0.88 3.21
CA VAL A 45 10.96 1.97 4.10
C VAL A 45 10.84 1.49 5.55
N ALA A 46 10.16 0.36 5.77
CA ALA A 46 9.98 -0.21 7.10
C ALA A 46 11.33 -0.59 7.75
N VAL A 47 12.26 -1.18 6.99
CA VAL A 47 13.62 -1.48 7.46
C VAL A 47 14.41 -0.21 7.80
N ALA A 48 14.29 0.85 7.01
CA ALA A 48 14.94 2.13 7.29
C ALA A 48 14.48 2.73 8.63
N ILE A 49 13.20 2.61 8.95
CA ILE A 49 12.63 3.03 10.24
C ILE A 49 13.11 2.11 11.37
N LEU A 50 12.97 0.79 11.22
CA LEU A 50 13.39 -0.18 12.23
C LEU A 50 14.89 -0.06 12.58
N SER A 51 15.73 0.24 11.59
CA SER A 51 17.18 0.42 11.77
C SER A 51 17.58 1.81 12.26
N GLY A 52 16.62 2.72 12.48
CA GLY A 52 16.87 4.08 12.96
C GLY A 52 17.50 5.02 11.93
N LYS A 53 17.51 4.65 10.63
CA LYS A 53 17.95 5.54 9.54
C LYS A 53 16.94 6.66 9.28
N ALA A 54 15.66 6.36 9.49
CA ALA A 54 14.56 7.33 9.50
C ALA A 54 13.68 7.11 10.73
N ASP A 55 12.85 8.08 11.05
CA ASP A 55 11.90 8.03 12.17
C ASP A 55 10.48 7.70 11.68
N THR A 56 10.13 8.09 10.45
CA THR A 56 8.84 7.80 9.84
C THR A 56 8.92 7.80 8.31
N GLY A 57 7.87 7.30 7.65
CA GLY A 57 7.76 7.23 6.20
C GLY A 57 6.41 6.67 5.80
N LEU A 58 5.96 6.95 4.57
CA LEU A 58 4.73 6.35 4.06
C LEU A 58 4.98 4.94 3.51
N GLY A 59 4.09 4.02 3.86
CA GLY A 59 4.11 2.64 3.36
C GLY A 59 2.79 1.92 3.58
N VAL A 60 2.74 0.65 3.18
CA VAL A 60 1.56 -0.19 3.42
C VAL A 60 1.62 -0.82 4.81
N ARG A 61 0.44 -0.98 5.43
CA ARG A 61 0.30 -1.54 6.78
C ARG A 61 0.89 -2.95 6.90
N SER A 62 0.84 -3.75 5.84
CA SER A 62 1.41 -5.10 5.83
C SER A 62 2.94 -5.11 6.04
N ALA A 63 3.66 -4.08 5.56
CA ALA A 63 5.11 -3.95 5.78
C ALA A 63 5.43 -3.55 7.24
N ALA A 64 4.64 -2.63 7.82
CA ALA A 64 4.76 -2.26 9.23
C ALA A 64 4.50 -3.47 10.14
N ASN A 65 3.43 -4.22 9.89
CA ASN A 65 3.10 -5.44 10.64
C ASN A 65 4.22 -6.48 10.59
N ALA A 66 4.84 -6.68 9.42
CA ALA A 66 5.91 -7.66 9.24
C ALA A 66 7.15 -7.36 10.10
N LEU A 67 7.38 -6.09 10.46
CA LEU A 67 8.51 -5.65 11.28
C LEU A 67 8.09 -5.19 12.69
N GLY A 68 6.81 -5.36 13.06
CA GLY A 68 6.29 -4.95 14.37
C GLY A 68 6.34 -3.43 14.60
N LEU A 69 6.24 -2.63 13.54
CA LEU A 69 6.23 -1.17 13.62
C LEU A 69 4.80 -0.65 13.85
N ASP A 70 4.70 0.49 14.54
CA ASP A 70 3.45 1.24 14.62
C ASP A 70 3.01 1.73 13.24
N PHE A 71 1.70 1.81 13.05
CA PHE A 71 1.10 2.25 11.78
C PHE A 71 -0.06 3.22 12.01
N VAL A 72 0.05 4.41 11.41
CA VAL A 72 -1.02 5.41 11.39
C VAL A 72 -1.72 5.37 10.03
N PRO A 73 -3.02 5.01 9.96
CA PRO A 73 -3.74 4.95 8.70
C PRO A 73 -4.01 6.35 8.14
N LEU A 74 -3.68 6.55 6.85
CA LEU A 74 -3.92 7.80 6.13
C LEU A 74 -4.94 7.65 5.00
N ALA A 75 -4.87 6.55 4.26
CA ALA A 75 -5.77 6.23 3.16
C ALA A 75 -5.89 4.71 2.97
N GLU A 76 -6.96 4.29 2.30
CA GLU A 76 -7.12 2.92 1.81
C GLU A 76 -6.92 2.91 0.28
N GLU A 77 -6.16 1.94 -0.22
CA GLU A 77 -5.95 1.73 -1.65
C GLU A 77 -6.80 0.53 -2.10
N ARG A 78 -7.69 0.77 -3.07
CA ARG A 78 -8.52 -0.28 -3.66
C ARG A 78 -7.82 -0.89 -4.87
N TYR A 79 -7.81 -2.22 -4.93
CA TYR A 79 -7.34 -2.98 -6.08
C TYR A 79 -8.51 -3.64 -6.80
N ASP A 80 -8.58 -3.44 -8.11
CA ASP A 80 -9.53 -4.13 -8.99
C ASP A 80 -8.75 -5.08 -9.93
N LEU A 81 -9.33 -6.26 -10.18
CA LEU A 81 -8.79 -7.22 -11.15
C LEU A 81 -9.47 -6.99 -12.50
N LEU A 82 -8.75 -6.39 -13.44
CA LEU A 82 -9.26 -6.16 -14.80
C LEU A 82 -9.17 -7.43 -15.63
N ILE A 83 -10.29 -7.82 -16.23
CA ILE A 83 -10.41 -9.05 -17.01
C ILE A 83 -11.00 -8.70 -18.38
N PRO A 84 -10.33 -9.06 -19.49
CA PRO A 84 -10.93 -8.97 -20.82
C PRO A 84 -12.21 -9.79 -20.91
N GLU A 85 -13.25 -9.20 -21.51
CA GLU A 85 -14.58 -9.81 -21.60
C GLU A 85 -14.56 -11.19 -22.28
N GLU A 86 -13.73 -11.34 -23.32
CA GLU A 86 -13.53 -12.60 -24.05
C GLU A 86 -13.00 -13.75 -23.18
N LEU A 87 -12.37 -13.44 -22.03
CA LEU A 87 -11.86 -14.43 -21.09
C LEU A 87 -12.87 -14.78 -20.00
N PHE A 88 -14.00 -14.07 -19.91
CA PHE A 88 -14.92 -14.14 -18.77
C PHE A 88 -15.51 -15.54 -18.56
N ASP A 89 -15.86 -16.21 -19.66
CA ASP A 89 -16.48 -17.53 -19.62
C ASP A 89 -15.49 -18.70 -19.63
N THR A 90 -14.18 -18.42 -19.58
CA THR A 90 -13.17 -19.47 -19.64
C THR A 90 -13.14 -20.30 -18.34
N PRO A 91 -12.91 -21.63 -18.42
CA PRO A 91 -12.75 -22.46 -17.22
C PRO A 91 -11.62 -21.98 -16.29
N MET A 92 -10.56 -21.43 -16.88
CA MET A 92 -9.45 -20.84 -16.14
C MET A 92 -9.91 -19.67 -15.28
N LEU A 93 -10.66 -18.71 -15.84
CA LEU A 93 -11.12 -17.58 -15.07
C LEU A 93 -12.13 -17.99 -14.00
N ARG A 94 -13.03 -18.92 -14.30
CA ARG A 94 -13.96 -19.47 -13.30
C ARG A 94 -13.21 -20.01 -12.08
N THR A 95 -12.10 -20.72 -12.30
CA THR A 95 -11.25 -21.24 -11.21
C THR A 95 -10.64 -20.10 -10.37
N VAL A 96 -10.18 -19.02 -10.99
CA VAL A 96 -9.64 -17.84 -10.29
C VAL A 96 -10.75 -17.18 -9.46
N LEU A 97 -11.93 -16.97 -10.05
CA LEU A 97 -13.08 -16.36 -9.38
C LEU A 97 -13.51 -17.19 -8.17
N ASP A 98 -13.64 -18.51 -8.31
CA ASP A 98 -13.99 -19.43 -7.23
C ASP A 98 -13.00 -19.32 -6.05
N VAL A 99 -11.70 -19.17 -6.33
CA VAL A 99 -10.68 -19.01 -5.30
C VAL A 99 -10.82 -17.67 -4.59
N ILE A 100 -10.89 -16.55 -5.32
CA ILE A 100 -10.92 -15.22 -4.69
C ILE A 100 -12.23 -14.96 -3.91
N THR A 101 -13.34 -15.60 -4.30
CA THR A 101 -14.61 -15.52 -3.57
C THR A 101 -14.68 -16.50 -2.40
N SER A 102 -13.75 -17.44 -2.28
CA SER A 102 -13.77 -18.44 -1.20
C SER A 102 -13.51 -17.82 0.18
N ALA A 103 -14.19 -18.34 1.20
CA ALA A 103 -13.97 -17.94 2.59
C ALA A 103 -12.51 -18.17 3.04
N ARG A 104 -11.90 -19.28 2.59
CA ARG A 104 -10.50 -19.61 2.88
C ARG A 104 -9.55 -18.53 2.36
N PHE A 105 -9.74 -18.07 1.13
CA PHE A 105 -8.91 -17.00 0.56
C PHE A 105 -9.10 -15.69 1.33
N ARG A 106 -10.34 -15.29 1.55
CA ARG A 106 -10.65 -14.04 2.26
C ARG A 106 -10.02 -14.01 3.66
N GLN A 107 -10.20 -15.09 4.43
CA GLN A 107 -9.58 -15.23 5.75
C GLN A 107 -8.05 -15.18 5.70
N ALA A 108 -7.44 -15.85 4.71
CA ALA A 108 -5.98 -15.83 4.55
C ALA A 108 -5.44 -14.43 4.21
N VAL A 109 -6.18 -13.63 3.44
CA VAL A 109 -5.81 -12.25 3.11
C VAL A 109 -5.94 -11.35 4.34
N GLU A 110 -7.07 -11.42 5.05
CA GLU A 110 -7.30 -10.60 6.26
C GLU A 110 -6.32 -10.93 7.39
N ALA A 111 -5.95 -12.20 7.53
CA ALA A 111 -4.98 -12.65 8.54
C ALA A 111 -3.57 -12.06 8.34
N ARG A 112 -3.22 -11.57 7.13
CA ARG A 112 -1.94 -10.86 6.91
C ARG A 112 -1.92 -9.47 7.54
N GLY A 113 -3.09 -8.92 7.87
CA GLY A 113 -3.26 -7.59 8.42
C GLY A 113 -2.94 -6.49 7.40
N GLY A 114 -3.70 -5.40 7.44
CA GLY A 114 -3.55 -4.31 6.47
C GLY A 114 -4.21 -4.53 5.11
N TYR A 115 -4.94 -5.63 4.95
CA TYR A 115 -5.83 -5.86 3.82
C TYR A 115 -7.27 -6.05 4.31
N SER A 116 -8.21 -5.69 3.45
CA SER A 116 -9.65 -5.78 3.68
C SER A 116 -10.28 -6.53 2.52
N THR A 117 -11.17 -7.48 2.79
CA THR A 117 -11.83 -8.26 1.73
C THR A 117 -13.28 -7.85 1.46
N ARG A 118 -13.66 -6.65 1.95
CA ARG A 118 -15.02 -6.10 1.87
C ARG A 118 -15.61 -6.12 0.45
N GLU A 119 -14.79 -5.79 -0.54
CA GLU A 119 -15.18 -5.73 -1.95
C GLU A 119 -14.70 -6.94 -2.78
N THR A 120 -14.00 -7.90 -2.17
CA THR A 120 -13.35 -8.98 -2.92
C THR A 120 -14.37 -9.88 -3.60
N GLY A 121 -14.26 -10.01 -4.93
CA GLY A 121 -15.16 -10.84 -5.74
C GLY A 121 -16.43 -10.12 -6.18
N ASN A 122 -16.58 -8.83 -5.87
CA ASN A 122 -17.63 -8.01 -6.46
C ASN A 122 -17.28 -7.75 -7.93
N LEU A 123 -18.19 -8.12 -8.83
CA LEU A 123 -18.07 -7.82 -10.25
C LEU A 123 -18.58 -6.41 -10.52
N VAL A 124 -17.77 -5.61 -11.20
CA VAL A 124 -18.13 -4.27 -11.68
C VAL A 124 -17.95 -4.28 -13.19
N GLN A 125 -19.02 -3.97 -13.93
CA GLN A 125 -18.93 -3.76 -15.38
C GLN A 125 -18.59 -2.29 -15.63
N GLY A 126 -17.53 -2.06 -16.39
CA GLY A 126 -17.06 -0.74 -16.82
C GLY A 126 -17.47 -0.41 -18.25
#